data_AF-A0AA38LZ81-F1
#
_entry.id   AF-A0AA38LZ81-F1
#
_cell.length_a   1.000
_cell.length_b   1.000
_cell.length_c   1.000
_cell.angle_alpha   90.00
_cell.angle_beta   90.00
_cell.angle_gamma   90.00
#
_symmetry.space_group_name_H-M   'P 1'
#
loop_
_entity.id
_entity.type
_entity.pdbx_description
1 polymer ?
#
loop_
_entity_poly.entity_id
_entity_poly.type
_entity_poly.pdbx_seq_one_letter_code
_entity_poly.pdbx_strand_id
1 'polypeptide(L)'
;MHTRLNELPFSSDRKMMTTLNYVNEQEYLYTKGAIDRVLPRCSKILVDGKEVQLTEKYQKQIIKNANSFSEGALRVIVFAYKKHEGLLLSDEDEKDLVFIGAVGIIDPPREGVADAIKLAKKAGIKVVMITGDHPLTAKVIADQLGILSPNGGVMTGDELNQTTDEELLEKVKSIDVFARVNPNHKTRIVTALQKNNLTVAMTGDGVNDSPSLRKADVGIAMGQSGSDAAKEAADVILADDNFSSIINGVVEGRNAYQKIKRATAFLLAANPQVIAMFIVIL
;
A
#
# COMPACT_ATOMS: atom_id res chain seq x y z
N MET A 1 32.15 -19.96 1.52
CA MET A 1 30.72 -20.16 1.12
C MET A 1 29.93 -20.47 2.38
N HIS A 2 28.74 -19.91 2.52
CA HIS A 2 27.80 -20.30 3.57
C HIS A 2 26.72 -21.19 2.95
N THR A 3 26.33 -22.26 3.64
CA THR A 3 25.30 -23.19 3.17
C THR A 3 24.00 -22.92 3.91
N ARG A 4 22.92 -22.58 3.20
CA ARG A 4 21.58 -22.49 3.81
C ARG A 4 21.07 -23.91 4.06
N LEU A 5 20.74 -24.21 5.30
CA LEU A 5 20.24 -25.53 5.73
C LEU A 5 18.70 -25.56 5.76
N ASN A 6 18.08 -24.47 6.22
CA ASN A 6 16.62 -24.39 6.38
C ASN A 6 16.17 -22.92 6.42
N GLU A 7 14.86 -22.67 6.29
CA GLU A 7 14.30 -21.32 6.40
C GLU A 7 12.87 -21.29 6.96
N LEU A 8 12.58 -20.19 7.66
CA LEU A 8 11.23 -19.74 7.94
C LEU A 8 10.92 -18.59 6.98
N PRO A 9 10.14 -18.84 5.91
CA PRO A 9 9.98 -17.89 4.82
C PRO A 9 9.27 -16.62 5.27
N PHE A 10 9.46 -15.55 4.50
CA PHE A 10 8.69 -14.33 4.69
C PHE A 10 7.20 -14.61 4.43
N SER A 11 6.34 -14.13 5.32
CA SER A 11 4.90 -14.02 5.06
C SER A 11 4.40 -12.63 5.46
N SER A 12 3.30 -12.20 4.85
CA SER A 12 2.66 -10.91 5.17
C SER A 12 2.24 -10.79 6.64
N ASP A 13 1.94 -11.94 7.27
CA ASP A 13 1.57 -12.00 8.68
C ASP A 13 2.79 -11.84 9.60
N ARG A 14 3.89 -12.55 9.27
CA ARG A 14 5.14 -12.54 10.04
C ARG A 14 5.91 -11.23 9.86
N LYS A 15 5.93 -10.68 8.64
CA LYS A 15 6.71 -9.49 8.20
C LYS A 15 8.22 -9.60 8.47
N MET A 16 8.73 -10.82 8.54
CA MET A 16 10.14 -11.15 8.73
C MET A 16 10.45 -12.52 8.11
N MET A 17 11.73 -12.78 7.87
CA MET A 17 12.26 -14.03 7.34
C MET A 17 13.47 -14.44 8.17
N THR A 18 13.60 -15.73 8.45
CA THR A 18 14.75 -16.30 9.15
C THR A 18 15.33 -17.44 8.34
N THR A 19 16.65 -17.53 8.27
CA THR A 19 17.36 -18.60 7.57
C THR A 19 18.37 -19.23 8.52
N LEU A 20 18.42 -20.56 8.55
CA LEU A 20 19.46 -21.32 9.22
C LEU A 20 20.58 -21.58 8.23
N ASN A 21 21.80 -21.18 8.59
CA ASN A 21 22.96 -21.24 7.73
C ASN A 21 24.14 -21.85 8.49
N TYR A 22 24.94 -22.66 7.78
CA TYR A 22 26.20 -23.17 8.26
C TYR A 22 27.34 -22.24 7.83
N VAL A 23 28.02 -21.63 8.80
CA VAL A 23 29.08 -20.64 8.60
C VAL A 23 30.23 -20.92 9.58
N ASN A 24 31.45 -21.05 9.08
CA ASN A 24 32.66 -21.28 9.88
C ASN A 24 32.50 -22.42 10.90
N GLU A 25 32.04 -23.57 10.42
CA GLU A 25 31.80 -24.78 11.21
C GLU A 25 30.70 -24.66 12.30
N GLN A 26 29.91 -23.59 12.27
CA GLN A 26 28.85 -23.32 13.23
C GLN A 26 27.52 -22.97 12.54
N GLU A 27 26.43 -23.24 13.25
CA GLU A 27 25.08 -22.96 12.79
C GLU A 27 24.61 -21.59 13.29
N TYR A 28 24.10 -20.78 12.36
CA TYR A 28 23.60 -19.43 12.63
C TYR A 28 22.21 -19.23 12.04
N LEU A 29 21.36 -18.61 12.83
CA LEU A 29 20.14 -17.99 12.39
C LEU A 29 20.44 -16.58 11.94
N TYR A 30 20.03 -16.23 10.73
CA TYR A 30 19.98 -14.85 10.26
C TYR A 30 18.54 -14.45 10.01
N THR A 31 18.11 -13.40 10.68
CA THR A 31 16.76 -12.86 10.61
C THR A 31 16.79 -11.46 10.01
N LYS A 32 15.91 -11.21 9.04
CA LYS A 32 15.66 -9.89 8.48
C LYS A 32 14.17 -9.58 8.48
N GLY A 33 13.78 -8.33 8.71
CA GLY A 33 12.37 -7.96 8.70
C GLY A 33 12.08 -6.55 9.16
N ALA A 34 10.80 -6.30 9.45
CA ALA A 34 10.34 -5.04 10.00
C ALA A 34 10.85 -4.83 11.44
N ILE A 35 11.21 -3.59 11.78
CA ILE A 35 11.77 -3.24 13.10
C ILE A 35 10.86 -3.62 14.26
N ASP A 36 9.56 -3.43 14.12
CA ASP A 36 8.54 -3.75 15.13
C ASP A 36 8.31 -5.25 15.31
N ARG A 37 8.82 -6.08 14.40
CA ARG A 37 8.79 -7.55 14.52
C ARG A 37 10.10 -8.09 15.05
N VAL A 38 11.24 -7.62 14.56
CA VAL A 38 12.54 -8.22 14.92
C VAL A 38 13.10 -7.63 16.21
N LEU A 39 12.95 -6.33 16.47
CA LEU A 39 13.52 -5.69 17.67
C LEU A 39 12.98 -6.28 18.99
N PRO A 40 11.66 -6.57 19.14
CA PRO A 40 11.14 -7.19 20.37
C PRO A 40 11.65 -8.61 20.63
N ARG A 41 12.24 -9.25 19.61
CA ARG A 41 12.82 -10.60 19.68
C ARG A 41 14.32 -10.59 20.00
N CYS A 42 14.93 -9.42 20.09
CA CYS A 42 16.36 -9.28 20.36
C CYS A 42 16.62 -9.12 21.87
N SER A 43 17.55 -9.88 22.42
CA SER A 43 18.04 -9.73 23.80
C SER A 43 19.41 -9.04 23.86
N LYS A 44 20.18 -9.09 22.78
CA LYS A 44 21.52 -8.48 22.67
C LYS A 44 21.64 -7.57 21.44
N ILE A 45 22.71 -6.79 21.40
CA ILE A 45 23.12 -5.96 20.27
C ILE A 45 24.62 -6.11 20.03
N LEU A 46 25.02 -6.13 18.76
CA LEU A 46 26.42 -6.12 18.36
C LEU A 46 26.93 -4.67 18.28
N VAL A 47 27.85 -4.30 19.17
CA VAL A 47 28.48 -2.97 19.20
C VAL A 47 30.00 -3.15 19.10
N ASP A 48 30.62 -2.55 18.09
CA ASP A 48 32.07 -2.64 17.83
C ASP A 48 32.60 -4.09 17.85
N GLY A 49 31.81 -5.02 17.28
CA GLY A 49 32.14 -6.44 17.21
C GLY A 49 31.91 -7.24 18.50
N LYS A 50 31.33 -6.65 19.54
CA LYS A 50 31.01 -7.32 20.82
C LYS A 50 29.51 -7.38 21.05
N GLU A 51 29.03 -8.55 21.47
CA GLU A 51 27.65 -8.72 21.91
C GLU A 51 27.47 -8.12 23.30
N VAL A 52 26.58 -7.14 23.43
CA VAL A 52 26.20 -6.54 24.72
C VAL A 52 24.70 -6.64 24.92
N GLN A 53 24.24 -6.55 26.17
CA GLN A 53 22.81 -6.60 26.46
C GLN A 53 22.06 -5.46 25.77
N LEU A 54 20.93 -5.76 25.13
CA LEU A 54 20.07 -4.76 24.53
C LEU A 54 19.31 -4.01 25.63
N THR A 55 19.90 -2.93 26.13
CA THR A 55 19.28 -2.06 27.13
C THR A 55 18.19 -1.16 26.52
N GLU A 56 17.29 -0.63 27.34
CA GLU A 56 16.29 0.35 26.90
C GLU A 56 16.90 1.57 26.19
N LYS A 57 18.11 1.99 26.61
CA LYS A 57 18.85 3.08 25.96
C LYS A 57 19.17 2.74 24.51
N TYR A 58 19.65 1.53 24.23
CA TYR A 58 19.92 1.07 22.87
C TYR A 58 18.63 0.92 22.06
N GLN A 59 17.57 0.37 22.64
CA GLN A 59 16.28 0.26 21.95
C GLN A 59 15.75 1.63 21.51
N LYS A 60 15.75 2.62 22.42
CA LYS A 60 15.35 4.00 22.09
C LYS A 60 16.21 4.61 20.98
N GLN A 61 17.53 4.37 21.00
CA GLN A 61 18.43 4.86 19.96
C GLN A 61 18.17 4.20 18.59
N ILE A 62 17.97 2.88 18.55
CA ILE A 62 17.66 2.15 17.31
C ILE A 62 16.36 2.67 16.70
N ILE A 63 15.31 2.80 17.52
CA ILE A 63 14.01 3.31 17.07
C ILE A 63 14.15 4.75 16.54
N LYS A 64 14.91 5.60 17.24
CA LYS A 64 15.18 6.98 16.79
C LYS A 64 15.87 7.01 15.43
N ASN A 65 16.91 6.20 15.22
CA ASN A 65 17.64 6.14 13.95
C ASN A 65 16.77 5.54 12.81
N ALA A 66 15.96 4.54 13.11
CA ALA A 66 15.02 3.98 12.14
C ALA A 66 13.93 4.99 11.75
N ASN A 67 13.46 5.80 12.70
CA ASN A 67 12.53 6.89 12.43
C ASN A 67 13.17 7.96 11.53
N SER A 68 14.43 8.34 11.77
CA SER A 68 15.12 9.30 10.89
C SER A 68 15.30 8.79 9.46
N PHE A 69 15.48 7.48 9.27
CA PHE A 69 15.46 6.88 7.92
C PHE A 69 14.08 6.97 7.28
N SER A 70 13.02 6.70 8.06
CA SER A 70 11.64 6.79 7.59
C SER A 70 11.25 8.23 7.22
N GLU A 71 11.76 9.23 7.95
CA GLU A 71 11.62 10.67 7.61
C GLU A 71 12.27 11.01 6.27
N GLY A 72 13.34 10.31 5.90
CA GLY A 72 13.95 10.38 4.57
C GLY A 72 13.25 9.54 3.50
N ALA A 73 12.02 9.07 3.75
CA ALA A 73 11.26 8.17 2.88
C ALA A 73 11.93 6.80 2.63
N LEU A 74 12.88 6.39 3.49
CA LEU A 74 13.55 5.11 3.35
C LEU A 74 12.73 4.00 4.02
N ARG A 75 12.58 2.89 3.32
CA ARG A 75 12.08 1.62 3.87
C ARG A 75 13.18 0.99 4.71
N VAL A 76 12.92 0.86 6.00
CA VAL A 76 13.89 0.30 6.96
C VAL A 76 13.73 -1.21 7.09
N ILE A 77 14.82 -1.95 6.88
CA ILE A 77 14.93 -3.37 7.17
C ILE A 77 15.98 -3.56 8.26
N VAL A 78 15.62 -4.29 9.31
CA VAL A 78 16.56 -4.61 10.39
C VAL A 78 17.07 -6.04 10.26
N PHE A 79 18.27 -6.26 10.79
CA PHE A 79 18.98 -7.53 10.73
C PHE A 79 19.38 -7.95 12.14
N ALA A 80 19.20 -9.23 12.42
CA ALA A 80 19.61 -9.87 13.66
C ALA A 80 20.17 -11.26 13.35
N TYR A 81 20.99 -11.78 14.26
CA TYR A 81 21.48 -13.16 14.19
C TYR A 81 21.43 -13.85 15.54
N LYS A 82 21.54 -15.16 15.54
CA LYS A 82 21.70 -15.96 16.75
C LYS A 82 22.48 -17.22 16.41
N LYS A 83 23.40 -17.61 17.31
CA LYS A 83 24.00 -18.93 17.23
C LYS A 83 22.94 -19.96 17.62
N HIS A 84 22.78 -20.99 16.80
CA HIS A 84 21.77 -22.03 17.00
C HIS A 84 22.45 -23.40 17.01
N GLU A 85 21.81 -24.35 17.69
CA GLU A 85 22.26 -25.73 17.74
C GLU A 85 21.06 -26.60 17.33
N GLY A 86 21.12 -27.21 16.16
CA GLY A 86 20.05 -28.06 15.65
C GLY A 86 19.61 -27.72 14.22
N LEU A 87 18.97 -28.70 13.57
CA LEU A 87 18.51 -28.57 12.17
C LEU A 87 17.04 -28.14 12.05
N LEU A 88 16.27 -28.24 13.14
CA LEU A 88 14.86 -27.93 13.15
C LEU A 88 14.65 -26.47 13.52
N LEU A 89 13.97 -25.75 12.64
CA LEU A 89 13.55 -24.37 12.85
C LEU A 89 12.11 -24.32 13.35
N SER A 90 11.89 -23.59 14.43
CA SER A 90 10.57 -23.23 14.94
C SER A 90 10.49 -21.74 15.23
N ASP A 91 9.27 -21.22 15.40
CA ASP A 91 9.06 -19.83 15.81
C ASP A 91 9.67 -19.52 17.20
N GLU A 92 9.94 -20.53 18.03
CA GLU A 92 10.61 -20.33 19.33
C GLU A 92 12.09 -19.98 19.19
N ASP A 93 12.72 -20.44 18.12
CA ASP A 93 14.14 -20.22 17.85
C ASP A 93 14.44 -18.76 17.52
N GLU A 94 13.43 -18.01 17.06
CA GLU A 94 13.47 -16.59 16.75
C GLU A 94 13.45 -15.68 18.00
N LYS A 95 13.61 -16.22 19.21
CA LYS A 95 13.77 -15.45 20.47
C LYS A 95 15.26 -15.27 20.82
N ASP A 96 15.55 -14.26 21.64
CA ASP A 96 16.90 -13.96 22.15
C ASP A 96 17.94 -13.70 21.05
N LEU A 97 17.53 -12.98 20.02
CA LEU A 97 18.39 -12.62 18.90
C LEU A 97 19.41 -11.52 19.30
N VAL A 98 20.49 -11.44 18.53
CA VAL A 98 21.49 -10.36 18.58
C VAL A 98 21.20 -9.39 17.43
N PHE A 99 20.79 -8.17 17.77
CA PHE A 99 20.59 -7.11 16.78
C PHE A 99 21.93 -6.69 16.16
N ILE A 100 22.00 -6.63 14.82
CA ILE A 100 23.20 -6.20 14.09
C ILE A 100 23.08 -4.73 13.70
N GLY A 101 21.97 -4.37 13.07
CA GLY A 101 21.84 -3.07 12.42
C GLY A 101 20.57 -2.94 11.59
N ALA A 102 20.42 -1.76 11.00
CA ALA A 102 19.32 -1.41 10.11
C ALA A 102 19.85 -0.82 8.81
N VAL A 103 19.19 -1.12 7.70
CA VAL A 103 19.45 -0.53 6.39
C VAL A 103 18.21 0.21 5.93
N GLY A 104 18.37 1.44 5.46
CA GLY A 104 17.32 2.19 4.76
C GLY A 104 17.47 1.99 3.25
N ILE A 105 16.41 1.52 2.60
CA ILE A 105 16.33 1.36 1.14
C ILE A 105 15.30 2.36 0.63
N ILE A 106 15.63 3.09 -0.43
CA ILE A 106 14.64 3.96 -1.09
C ILE A 106 13.85 3.14 -2.12
N ASP A 107 12.53 3.25 -2.07
CA ASP A 107 11.63 2.79 -3.13
C ASP A 107 10.99 4.04 -3.75
N PRO A 108 11.65 4.67 -4.74
CA PRO A 108 11.23 5.96 -5.23
C PRO A 108 9.90 5.83 -6.00
N PRO A 109 9.01 6.84 -5.89
CA PRO A 109 7.83 6.86 -6.73
C PRO A 109 8.20 6.91 -8.21
N ARG A 110 7.37 6.31 -9.07
CA ARG A 110 7.55 6.35 -10.52
C ARG A 110 7.50 7.78 -11.04
N GLU A 111 8.29 8.07 -12.07
CA GLU A 111 8.28 9.36 -12.75
C GLU A 111 6.87 9.69 -13.28
N GLY A 112 6.49 10.97 -13.23
CA GLY A 112 5.19 11.47 -13.70
C GLY A 112 4.00 11.25 -12.74
N VAL A 113 4.12 10.39 -11.72
CA VAL A 113 3.04 10.15 -10.74
C VAL A 113 2.63 11.43 -10.00
N ALA A 114 3.61 12.23 -9.56
CA ALA A 114 3.34 13.49 -8.87
C ALA A 114 2.57 14.49 -9.75
N ASP A 115 2.94 14.62 -11.03
CA ASP A 115 2.25 15.49 -11.98
C ASP A 115 0.83 15.00 -12.28
N ALA A 116 0.65 13.69 -12.42
CA ALA A 116 -0.66 13.09 -12.61
C ALA A 116 -1.58 13.30 -11.39
N ILE A 117 -1.07 13.16 -10.17
CA ILE A 117 -1.82 13.45 -8.93
C ILE A 117 -2.20 14.93 -8.86
N LYS A 118 -1.29 15.84 -9.21
CA LYS A 118 -1.55 17.27 -9.27
C LYS A 118 -2.67 17.59 -10.27
N LEU A 119 -2.65 16.95 -11.44
CA LEU A 119 -3.71 17.11 -12.45
C LEU A 119 -5.05 16.53 -11.97
N ALA A 120 -5.04 15.37 -11.30
CA ALA A 120 -6.22 14.77 -10.69
C ALA A 120 -6.87 15.71 -9.68
N LYS A 121 -6.07 16.28 -8.76
CA LYS A 121 -6.54 17.25 -7.76
C LYS A 121 -7.12 18.50 -8.42
N LYS A 122 -6.46 19.04 -9.45
CA LYS A 122 -6.99 20.17 -10.24
C LYS A 122 -8.32 19.85 -10.91
N ALA A 123 -8.55 18.58 -11.28
CA ALA A 123 -9.80 18.10 -11.86
C ALA A 123 -10.89 17.78 -10.83
N GLY A 124 -10.65 18.07 -9.54
CA GLY A 124 -11.58 17.84 -8.42
C GLY A 124 -11.59 16.40 -7.89
N ILE A 125 -10.57 15.61 -8.21
CA ILE A 125 -10.47 14.20 -7.79
C ILE A 125 -9.67 14.12 -6.49
N LYS A 126 -10.25 13.52 -5.46
CA LYS A 126 -9.53 13.18 -4.23
C LYS A 126 -8.69 11.93 -4.47
N VAL A 127 -7.38 12.04 -4.27
CA VAL A 127 -6.45 10.91 -4.32
C VAL A 127 -6.17 10.44 -2.90
N VAL A 128 -6.31 9.13 -2.64
CA VAL A 128 -6.07 8.50 -1.34
C VAL A 128 -5.02 7.41 -1.51
N MET A 129 -4.00 7.38 -0.66
CA MET A 129 -2.99 6.33 -0.62
C MET A 129 -3.44 5.20 0.32
N ILE A 130 -3.33 3.95 -0.13
CA ILE A 130 -3.62 2.76 0.68
C ILE A 130 -2.43 1.80 0.56
N THR A 131 -1.62 1.67 1.61
CA THR A 131 -0.36 0.89 1.60
C THR A 131 -0.19 -0.01 2.82
N GLY A 132 0.55 -1.11 2.64
CA GLY A 132 1.02 -1.98 3.72
C GLY A 132 2.25 -1.44 4.47
N ASP A 133 2.84 -0.36 3.99
CA ASP A 133 4.07 0.21 4.53
C ASP A 133 3.89 0.90 5.89
N HIS A 134 5.03 1.27 6.49
CA HIS A 134 5.07 2.00 7.74
C HIS A 134 4.39 3.37 7.62
N PRO A 135 3.61 3.84 8.63
CA PRO A 135 2.88 5.10 8.55
C PRO A 135 3.79 6.32 8.31
N LEU A 136 4.99 6.33 8.91
CA LEU A 136 5.95 7.42 8.69
C LEU A 136 6.44 7.47 7.24
N THR A 137 6.87 6.34 6.67
CA THR A 137 7.32 6.27 5.28
C THR A 137 6.20 6.62 4.32
N ALA A 138 4.99 6.06 4.54
CA ALA A 138 3.82 6.35 3.73
C ALA A 138 3.45 7.84 3.75
N LYS A 139 3.52 8.48 4.93
CA LYS A 139 3.28 9.92 5.07
C LYS A 139 4.26 10.74 4.25
N VAL A 140 5.56 10.44 4.32
CA VAL A 140 6.59 11.19 3.59
C VAL A 140 6.43 11.00 2.07
N ILE A 141 6.20 9.78 1.60
CA ILE A 141 5.95 9.51 0.17
C ILE A 141 4.67 10.23 -0.29
N ALA A 142 3.61 10.19 0.51
CA ALA A 142 2.36 10.89 0.20
C ALA A 142 2.54 12.41 0.13
N ASP A 143 3.38 12.99 1.00
CA ASP A 143 3.72 14.41 0.97
C ASP A 143 4.54 14.78 -0.29
N GLN A 144 5.58 13.99 -0.60
CA GLN A 144 6.40 14.16 -1.81
C GLN A 144 5.58 14.09 -3.10
N LEU A 145 4.59 13.18 -3.15
CA LEU A 145 3.68 13.02 -4.28
C LEU A 145 2.55 14.05 -4.31
N GLY A 146 2.43 14.89 -3.28
CA GLY A 146 1.35 15.86 -3.15
C GLY A 146 -0.02 15.23 -2.91
N ILE A 147 -0.09 14.00 -2.36
CA ILE A 147 -1.31 13.32 -1.94
C ILE A 147 -1.80 13.91 -0.62
N LEU A 148 -0.91 14.09 0.35
CA LEU A 148 -1.25 14.59 1.68
C LEU A 148 -1.71 16.05 1.59
N SER A 149 -2.93 16.33 2.05
CA SER A 149 -3.46 17.70 2.15
C SER A 149 -3.00 18.36 3.45
N PRO A 150 -3.02 19.70 3.58
CA PRO A 150 -2.61 20.38 4.81
C PRO A 150 -3.35 19.91 6.07
N ASN A 151 -4.63 19.53 5.92
CA ASN A 151 -5.47 18.97 6.98
C ASN A 151 -5.71 17.45 6.80
N GLY A 152 -4.94 16.81 5.91
CA GLY A 152 -5.05 15.40 5.57
C GLY A 152 -4.47 14.52 6.68
N GLY A 153 -5.26 13.54 7.12
CA GLY A 153 -4.85 12.59 8.15
C GLY A 153 -4.16 11.35 7.58
N VAL A 154 -3.35 10.71 8.43
CA VAL A 154 -2.83 9.35 8.23
C VAL A 154 -3.52 8.45 9.23
N MET A 155 -4.08 7.34 8.77
CA MET A 155 -4.72 6.32 9.60
C MET A 155 -4.01 4.98 9.41
N THR A 156 -3.86 4.23 10.49
CA THR A 156 -3.25 2.90 10.48
C THR A 156 -4.30 1.79 10.41
N GLY A 157 -3.90 0.60 9.96
CA GLY A 157 -4.78 -0.58 10.00
C GLY A 157 -5.27 -0.93 11.41
N ASP A 158 -4.48 -0.65 12.45
CA ASP A 158 -4.87 -0.90 13.84
C ASP A 158 -5.97 0.07 14.31
N GLU A 159 -5.84 1.36 13.99
CA GLU A 159 -6.90 2.35 14.24
C GLU A 159 -8.16 2.06 13.43
N LEU A 160 -8.00 1.54 12.21
CA LEU A 160 -9.12 1.12 11.37
C LEU A 160 -9.89 -0.02 12.04
N ASN A 161 -9.21 -1.02 12.60
CA ASN A 161 -9.84 -2.13 13.32
C ASN A 161 -10.65 -1.66 14.55
N GLN A 162 -10.22 -0.58 15.20
CA GLN A 162 -10.89 -0.02 16.38
C GLN A 162 -12.04 0.95 16.01
N THR A 163 -12.12 1.36 14.75
CA THR A 163 -13.16 2.28 14.26
C THR A 163 -14.34 1.46 13.72
N THR A 164 -15.57 1.83 14.05
CA THR A 164 -16.78 1.19 13.48
C THR A 164 -17.01 1.60 12.03
N ASP A 165 -17.90 0.91 11.31
CA ASP A 165 -18.20 1.29 9.92
C ASP A 165 -18.87 2.67 9.84
N GLU A 166 -19.74 3.01 10.80
CA GLU A 166 -20.41 4.31 10.88
C GLU A 166 -19.40 5.44 11.15
N GLU A 167 -18.48 5.24 12.08
CA GLU A 167 -17.42 6.22 12.35
C GLU A 167 -16.48 6.38 11.15
N LEU A 168 -16.20 5.28 10.46
CA LEU A 168 -15.33 5.29 9.30
C LEU A 168 -15.90 6.16 8.18
N LEU A 169 -17.23 6.19 7.99
CA LEU A 169 -17.88 7.04 6.98
C LEU A 169 -17.52 8.53 7.13
N GLU A 170 -17.40 9.03 8.35
CA GLU A 170 -16.98 10.41 8.58
C GLU A 170 -15.46 10.57 8.47
N LYS A 171 -14.68 9.65 9.04
CA LYS A 171 -13.21 9.75 9.04
C LYS A 171 -12.62 9.69 7.63
N VAL A 172 -13.15 8.86 6.71
CA VAL A 172 -12.59 8.74 5.33
C VAL A 172 -12.61 10.05 4.54
N LYS A 173 -13.42 11.04 4.95
CA LYS A 173 -13.47 12.36 4.33
C LYS A 173 -12.18 13.16 4.55
N SER A 174 -11.54 13.01 5.71
CA SER A 174 -10.32 13.75 6.09
C SER A 174 -9.03 12.94 6.03
N ILE A 175 -9.11 11.60 5.93
CA ILE A 175 -7.93 10.76 5.77
C ILE A 175 -7.48 10.74 4.29
N ASP A 176 -6.19 10.93 4.08
CA ASP A 176 -5.54 10.88 2.75
C ASP A 176 -4.61 9.66 2.62
N VAL A 177 -4.15 9.08 3.74
CA VAL A 177 -3.23 7.95 3.75
C VAL A 177 -3.70 6.88 4.74
N PHE A 178 -3.84 5.65 4.25
CA PHE A 178 -4.05 4.46 5.06
C PHE A 178 -2.79 3.59 5.01
N ALA A 179 -2.16 3.35 6.15
CA ALA A 179 -0.89 2.63 6.27
C ALA A 179 -1.02 1.32 7.08
N ARG A 180 -0.10 0.37 6.87
CA ARG A 180 -0.14 -0.98 7.48
C ARG A 180 -1.48 -1.71 7.26
N VAL A 181 -2.15 -1.48 6.13
CA VAL A 181 -3.44 -2.10 5.85
C VAL A 181 -3.31 -3.54 5.34
N ASN A 182 -4.32 -4.36 5.61
CA ASN A 182 -4.48 -5.71 5.05
C ASN A 182 -5.52 -5.72 3.90
N PRO A 183 -5.69 -6.84 3.16
CA PRO A 183 -6.65 -6.92 2.06
C PRO A 183 -8.09 -6.54 2.46
N ASN A 184 -8.55 -6.98 3.63
CA ASN A 184 -9.90 -6.69 4.13
C ASN A 184 -10.10 -5.19 4.41
N HIS A 185 -9.07 -4.53 4.93
CA HIS A 185 -9.07 -3.07 5.14
C HIS A 185 -9.26 -2.32 3.84
N LYS A 186 -8.60 -2.73 2.74
CA LYS A 186 -8.74 -2.06 1.43
C LYS A 186 -10.18 -2.07 0.95
N THR A 187 -10.83 -3.24 0.97
CA THR A 187 -12.25 -3.39 0.59
C THR A 187 -13.17 -2.57 1.48
N ARG A 188 -12.87 -2.51 2.79
CA ARG A 188 -13.63 -1.73 3.76
C ARG A 188 -13.53 -0.22 3.50
N ILE A 189 -12.33 0.28 3.20
CA ILE A 189 -12.09 1.69 2.85
C ILE A 189 -12.84 2.05 1.57
N VAL A 190 -12.74 1.23 0.51
CA VAL A 190 -13.46 1.43 -0.75
C VAL A 190 -14.97 1.51 -0.49
N THR A 191 -15.51 0.59 0.31
CA THR A 191 -16.94 0.56 0.66
C THR A 191 -17.36 1.83 1.42
N ALA A 192 -16.55 2.31 2.36
CA ALA A 192 -16.85 3.53 3.10
C ALA A 192 -16.83 4.78 2.22
N LEU A 193 -15.92 4.85 1.24
CA LEU A 193 -15.87 5.92 0.24
C LEU A 193 -17.11 5.88 -0.67
N GLN A 194 -17.50 4.70 -1.15
CA GLN A 194 -18.72 4.52 -1.96
C GLN A 194 -19.99 4.92 -1.21
N LYS A 195 -20.11 4.53 0.08
CA LYS A 195 -21.23 4.92 0.95
C LYS A 195 -21.32 6.44 1.20
N ASN A 196 -20.24 7.18 0.95
CA ASN A 196 -20.25 8.65 0.93
C ASN A 196 -20.66 9.25 -0.43
N ASN A 197 -21.33 8.47 -1.30
CA ASN A 197 -21.76 8.85 -2.64
C ASN A 197 -20.61 9.30 -3.56
N LEU A 198 -19.41 8.78 -3.32
CA LEU A 198 -18.26 9.00 -4.20
C LEU A 198 -18.16 7.86 -5.21
N THR A 199 -17.84 8.20 -6.46
CA THR A 199 -17.39 7.20 -7.43
C THR A 199 -15.91 6.91 -7.17
N VAL A 200 -15.59 5.65 -6.88
CA VAL A 200 -14.27 5.20 -6.45
C VAL A 200 -13.62 4.40 -7.57
N ALA A 201 -12.50 4.89 -8.06
CA ALA A 201 -11.56 4.09 -8.84
C ALA A 201 -10.46 3.56 -7.92
N MET A 202 -10.13 2.28 -8.03
CA MET A 202 -9.05 1.66 -7.25
C MET A 202 -7.96 1.14 -8.18
N THR A 203 -6.70 1.45 -7.85
CA THR A 203 -5.52 0.93 -8.55
C THR A 203 -4.80 -0.10 -7.68
N GLY A 204 -4.38 -1.22 -8.28
CA GLY A 204 -3.62 -2.26 -7.57
C GLY A 204 -2.87 -3.18 -8.52
N ASP A 205 -1.88 -3.90 -8.00
CA ASP A 205 -1.02 -4.81 -8.76
C ASP A 205 -0.92 -6.20 -8.13
N GLY A 206 -1.19 -6.33 -6.83
CA GLY A 206 -1.09 -7.61 -6.12
C GLY A 206 -2.39 -8.42 -6.10
N VAL A 207 -2.24 -9.72 -5.90
CA VAL A 207 -3.36 -10.66 -5.63
C VAL A 207 -4.21 -10.20 -4.44
N ASN A 208 -3.57 -9.51 -3.50
CA ASN A 208 -4.18 -8.93 -2.31
C ASN A 208 -5.15 -7.77 -2.62
N ASP A 209 -5.06 -7.17 -3.81
CA ASP A 209 -5.91 -6.04 -4.23
C ASP A 209 -7.16 -6.50 -4.97
N SER A 210 -7.20 -7.75 -5.44
CA SER A 210 -8.31 -8.29 -6.25
C SER A 210 -9.70 -8.10 -5.62
N PRO A 211 -9.93 -8.33 -4.30
CA PRO A 211 -11.25 -8.11 -3.71
C PRO A 211 -11.69 -6.65 -3.75
N SER A 212 -10.76 -5.73 -3.52
CA SER A 212 -11.04 -4.30 -3.47
C SER A 212 -11.11 -3.67 -4.87
N LEU A 213 -10.37 -4.21 -5.86
CA LEU A 213 -10.50 -3.88 -7.28
C LEU A 213 -11.92 -4.20 -7.79
N ARG A 214 -12.40 -5.43 -7.52
CA ARG A 214 -13.78 -5.84 -7.86
C ARG A 214 -14.87 -5.04 -7.14
N LYS A 215 -14.54 -4.48 -5.97
CA LYS A 215 -15.50 -3.72 -5.16
C LYS A 215 -15.64 -2.28 -5.63
N ALA A 216 -14.56 -1.71 -6.17
CA ALA A 216 -14.55 -0.34 -6.68
C ALA A 216 -15.53 -0.17 -7.85
N ASP A 217 -15.93 1.07 -8.13
CA ASP A 217 -16.77 1.35 -9.30
C ASP A 217 -15.99 1.20 -10.60
N VAL A 218 -14.66 1.39 -10.53
CA VAL A 218 -13.70 1.06 -11.59
C VAL A 218 -12.44 0.48 -10.95
N GLY A 219 -12.19 -0.82 -11.13
CA GLY A 219 -10.93 -1.47 -10.79
C GLY A 219 -9.89 -1.28 -11.89
N ILE A 220 -8.68 -0.87 -11.52
CA ILE A 220 -7.57 -0.61 -12.44
C ILE A 220 -6.36 -1.47 -12.04
N ALA A 221 -5.92 -2.35 -12.94
CA ALA A 221 -4.74 -3.19 -12.74
C ALA A 221 -3.55 -2.74 -13.57
N MET A 222 -2.34 -2.98 -13.05
CA MET A 222 -1.09 -2.78 -13.78
C MET A 222 -0.87 -3.91 -14.81
N GLY A 223 -0.46 -3.57 -16.02
CA GLY A 223 -0.30 -4.52 -17.13
C GLY A 223 0.98 -5.34 -17.03
N GLN A 224 2.11 -4.72 -16.65
CA GLN A 224 3.40 -5.41 -16.57
C GLN A 224 3.66 -5.93 -15.16
N SER A 225 3.53 -5.08 -14.13
CA SER A 225 3.78 -5.47 -12.74
C SER A 225 2.60 -6.19 -12.07
N GLY A 226 1.41 -6.14 -12.65
CA GLY A 226 0.20 -6.72 -12.06
C GLY A 226 0.15 -8.24 -12.18
N SER A 227 -0.22 -8.89 -11.07
CA SER A 227 -0.53 -10.32 -11.03
C SER A 227 -1.75 -10.67 -11.88
N ASP A 228 -1.81 -11.90 -12.38
CA ASP A 228 -2.94 -12.35 -13.21
C ASP A 228 -4.28 -12.22 -12.47
N ALA A 229 -4.28 -12.52 -11.17
CA ALA A 229 -5.46 -12.36 -10.31
C ALA A 229 -5.90 -10.88 -10.15
N ALA A 230 -4.97 -9.92 -10.20
CA ALA A 230 -5.31 -8.50 -10.18
C ALA A 230 -5.90 -8.05 -11.52
N LYS A 231 -5.32 -8.51 -12.64
CA LYS A 231 -5.80 -8.22 -14.00
C LYS A 231 -7.19 -8.76 -14.27
N GLU A 232 -7.47 -9.99 -13.83
CA GLU A 232 -8.80 -10.61 -13.95
C GLU A 232 -9.85 -9.91 -13.07
N ALA A 233 -9.42 -9.32 -11.96
CA ALA A 233 -10.28 -8.60 -11.03
C ALA A 233 -10.61 -7.16 -11.45
N ALA A 234 -9.90 -6.60 -12.42
CA ALA A 234 -10.00 -5.20 -12.82
C ALA A 234 -10.85 -5.00 -14.08
N ASP A 235 -11.49 -3.84 -14.18
CA ASP A 235 -12.25 -3.42 -15.35
C ASP A 235 -11.35 -2.81 -16.43
N VAL A 236 -10.22 -2.23 -16.01
CA VAL A 236 -9.24 -1.57 -16.88
C VAL A 236 -7.83 -2.05 -16.56
N ILE A 237 -7.05 -2.32 -17.61
CA ILE A 237 -5.64 -2.72 -17.48
C ILE A 237 -4.75 -1.64 -18.10
N LEU A 238 -3.77 -1.14 -17.34
CA LEU A 238 -2.77 -0.18 -17.81
C LEU A 238 -1.60 -0.91 -18.46
N ALA A 239 -1.61 -1.05 -19.77
CA ALA A 239 -0.58 -1.81 -20.51
C ALA A 239 0.86 -1.27 -20.30
N ASP A 240 1.00 0.02 -20.01
CA ASP A 240 2.27 0.73 -19.85
C ASP A 240 2.69 0.95 -18.38
N ASP A 241 1.88 0.48 -17.42
CA ASP A 241 2.08 0.72 -15.98
C ASP A 241 2.21 2.22 -15.61
N ASN A 242 1.65 3.12 -16.43
CA ASN A 242 1.78 4.55 -16.22
C ASN A 242 0.53 5.13 -15.55
N PHE A 243 0.71 5.68 -14.34
CA PHE A 243 -0.38 6.33 -13.60
C PHE A 243 -0.99 7.52 -14.37
N SER A 244 -0.22 8.20 -15.22
CA SER A 244 -0.71 9.30 -16.05
C SER A 244 -1.83 8.87 -17.01
N SER A 245 -1.81 7.61 -17.45
CA SER A 245 -2.82 7.03 -18.35
C SER A 245 -4.21 6.99 -17.71
N ILE A 246 -4.29 6.87 -16.37
CA ILE A 246 -5.55 6.97 -15.64
C ILE A 246 -6.17 8.36 -15.82
N ILE A 247 -5.35 9.40 -15.70
CA ILE A 247 -5.84 10.78 -15.79
C ILE A 247 -6.30 11.10 -17.21
N ASN A 248 -5.56 10.62 -18.22
CA ASN A 248 -6.00 10.70 -19.62
C ASN A 248 -7.33 9.96 -19.83
N GLY A 249 -7.49 8.78 -19.23
CA GLY A 249 -8.75 8.03 -19.25
C GLY A 249 -9.92 8.82 -18.65
N VAL A 250 -9.69 9.56 -17.56
CA VAL A 250 -10.72 10.45 -16.99
C VAL A 250 -11.10 11.58 -17.95
N VAL A 251 -10.12 12.19 -18.63
CA VAL A 251 -10.38 13.24 -19.63
C VAL A 251 -11.25 12.70 -20.76
N GLU A 252 -10.87 11.55 -21.33
CA GLU A 252 -11.64 10.93 -22.41
C GLU A 252 -13.03 10.47 -21.95
N GLY A 253 -13.16 9.92 -20.74
CA GLY A 253 -14.45 9.54 -20.16
C GLY A 253 -15.39 10.74 -20.01
N ARG A 254 -14.90 11.87 -19.52
CA ARG A 254 -15.69 13.12 -19.42
C ARG A 254 -16.10 13.64 -20.79
N ASN A 255 -15.21 13.58 -21.79
CA ASN A 255 -15.51 13.97 -23.17
C ASN A 255 -16.58 13.08 -23.81
N ALA A 256 -16.45 11.76 -23.65
CA ALA A 256 -17.42 10.78 -24.13
C ALA A 256 -18.80 11.00 -23.51
N TYR A 257 -18.87 11.21 -22.19
CA TYR A 257 -20.11 11.50 -21.49
C TYR A 257 -20.82 12.75 -22.04
N GLN A 258 -20.07 13.83 -22.29
CA GLN A 258 -20.64 15.05 -22.90
C GLN A 258 -21.18 14.81 -24.31
N LYS A 259 -20.47 14.02 -25.13
CA LYS A 259 -20.92 13.67 -26.49
C LYS A 259 -22.20 12.84 -26.45
N ILE A 260 -22.27 11.84 -25.56
CA ILE A 260 -23.48 11.02 -25.37
C ILE A 260 -24.65 11.91 -24.95
N LYS A 261 -24.47 12.76 -23.93
CA LYS A 261 -25.53 13.67 -23.47
C LYS A 261 -26.08 14.56 -24.59
N ARG A 262 -25.19 15.11 -25.45
CA ARG A 262 -25.60 15.93 -26.61
C ARG A 262 -26.33 15.11 -27.66
N ALA A 263 -25.85 13.91 -27.97
CA ALA A 263 -26.49 13.01 -28.93
C ALA A 263 -27.88 12.57 -28.44
N THR A 264 -28.01 12.18 -27.18
CA THR A 264 -29.29 11.81 -26.57
C THR A 264 -30.27 12.99 -26.57
N ALA A 265 -29.81 14.20 -26.20
CA ALA A 265 -30.65 15.39 -26.24
C ALA A 265 -31.14 15.71 -27.67
N PHE A 266 -30.27 15.56 -28.68
CA PHE A 266 -30.62 15.74 -30.08
C PHE A 266 -31.67 14.71 -30.55
N LEU A 267 -31.47 13.43 -30.25
CA LEU A 267 -32.42 12.37 -30.61
C LEU A 267 -33.78 12.56 -29.91
N LEU A 268 -33.78 12.94 -28.63
CA LEU A 268 -35.02 13.22 -27.90
C LEU A 268 -35.74 14.46 -28.45
N ALA A 269 -35.02 15.49 -28.89
CA ALA A 269 -35.62 16.70 -29.46
C ALA A 269 -36.31 16.47 -30.82
N ALA A 270 -35.88 15.43 -31.56
CA ALA A 270 -36.52 15.07 -32.84
C ALA A 270 -37.86 14.32 -32.65
N ASN A 271 -38.04 13.61 -31.53
CA ASN A 271 -39.22 12.78 -31.29
C ASN A 271 -40.55 13.55 -31.21
N PRO A 272 -40.65 14.72 -30.55
CA PRO A 272 -41.87 15.52 -30.52
C PRO A 272 -42.39 15.93 -31.90
N GLN A 273 -41.49 16.17 -32.88
CA GLN A 273 -41.89 16.51 -34.24
C GLN A 273 -42.63 15.37 -34.91
N VAL A 274 -42.13 14.14 -34.74
CA VAL A 274 -42.78 12.92 -35.25
C VAL A 274 -44.13 12.72 -34.57
N ILE A 275 -44.21 12.88 -33.24
CA ILE A 275 -45.48 12.75 -32.49
C ILE A 275 -46.50 13.80 -32.95
N ALA A 276 -46.08 15.06 -33.15
CA ALA A 276 -46.95 16.12 -33.63
C ALA A 276 -47.51 15.83 -35.03
N MET A 277 -46.73 15.25 -35.94
CA MET A 277 -47.22 14.83 -37.26
C MET A 277 -48.36 13.81 -37.15
N PHE A 278 -48.24 12.82 -36.26
CA PHE A 278 -49.31 11.83 -36.05
C PHE A 278 -50.58 12.43 -35.45
N ILE A 279 -50.45 13.41 -34.54
CA ILE A 279 -51.61 14.11 -33.96
C ILE A 279 -52.35 14.95 -35.00
N VAL A 280 -51.65 15.57 -35.96
CA VAL A 280 -52.28 16.39 -37.02
C VAL A 280 -53.00 15.54 -38.08
N ILE A 281 -52.62 14.27 -38.23
CA ILE A 281 -53.20 13.36 -39.23
C ILE A 281 -54.44 12.60 -38.70
N LEU A 282 -54.59 12.49 -37.37
CA LEU A 282 -55.76 11.92 -36.69
C LEU A 282 -56.88 12.95 -36.50
#